data_AF-A0A7C3TKQ0-F1
#
_entry.id   AF-A0A7C3TKQ0-F1
#
_cell.length_a   1.000
_cell.length_b   1.000
_cell.length_c   1.000
_cell.angle_alpha   90.00
_cell.angle_beta   90.00
_cell.angle_gamma   90.00
#
_symmetry.space_group_name_H-M   'P 1'
#
loop_
_entity.id
_entity.type
_entity.pdbx_description
1 polymer ?
#
loop_
_entity_poly.entity_id
_entity_poly.type
_entity_poly.pdbx_seq_one_letter_code
_entity_poly.pdbx_strand_id
1 'polypeptide(L)'
;MGLKKCLLYTIKKTRNIKGFSQIASVILIASRILSRLISLIAAPIKWLILALIRIYQKTISPDHSIFKYFLRNFGFCKYEPTCSEYTYRAIKKYGIARGIFKGIWRILRCNPWSRGGIDEP
;
A
#
# COMPACT_ATOMS: atom_id res chain seq x y z
N MET A 1 37.47 -41.85 -30.28
CA MET A 1 36.05 -41.42 -30.41
C MET A 1 35.45 -40.74 -29.15
N GLY A 2 36.02 -40.92 -27.95
CA GLY A 2 35.44 -40.40 -26.69
C GLY A 2 35.62 -38.90 -26.41
N LEU A 3 36.76 -38.29 -26.82
CA LEU A 3 37.06 -36.88 -26.49
C LEU A 3 36.04 -35.88 -27.07
N LYS A 4 35.60 -36.08 -28.33
CA LYS A 4 34.64 -35.18 -28.99
C LYS A 4 33.26 -35.19 -28.31
N LYS A 5 32.82 -36.34 -27.77
CA LYS A 5 31.55 -36.45 -27.04
C LYS A 5 31.59 -35.71 -25.69
N CYS A 6 32.71 -35.81 -24.98
CA CYS A 6 32.91 -35.11 -23.70
C CYS A 6 32.92 -33.58 -23.90
N LEU A 7 33.64 -33.10 -24.91
CA LEU A 7 33.73 -31.67 -25.24
C LEU A 7 32.36 -31.09 -25.66
N LEU A 8 31.61 -31.80 -26.51
CA LEU A 8 30.26 -31.38 -26.89
C LEU A 8 29.30 -31.37 -25.68
N TYR A 9 29.40 -32.32 -24.76
CA TYR A 9 28.59 -32.33 -23.54
C TYR A 9 28.91 -31.11 -22.65
N THR A 10 30.19 -30.79 -22.44
CA THR A 10 30.60 -29.62 -21.64
C THR A 10 30.21 -28.30 -22.30
N ILE A 11 30.34 -28.18 -23.63
CA ILE A 11 29.89 -27.01 -24.39
C ILE A 11 28.37 -26.85 -24.31
N LYS A 12 27.60 -27.94 -24.43
CA LYS A 12 26.13 -27.90 -24.36
C LYS A 12 25.66 -27.54 -22.93
N LYS A 13 26.34 -28.07 -21.91
CA LYS A 13 26.07 -27.80 -20.49
C LYS A 13 26.38 -26.35 -20.12
N THR A 14 27.52 -25.82 -20.54
CA THR A 14 27.88 -24.40 -20.32
C THR A 14 26.97 -23.44 -21.08
N ARG A 15 26.53 -23.78 -22.29
CA ARG A 15 25.55 -22.99 -23.05
C ARG A 15 24.18 -22.94 -22.36
N ASN A 16 23.73 -24.05 -21.76
CA ASN A 16 22.47 -24.12 -21.01
C ASN A 16 22.53 -23.30 -19.71
N ILE A 17 23.66 -23.38 -18.97
CA ILE A 17 23.87 -22.59 -17.74
C ILE A 17 23.87 -21.07 -18.03
N LYS A 18 24.53 -20.63 -19.12
CA LYS A 18 24.50 -19.22 -19.55
C LYS A 18 23.11 -18.76 -19.97
N GLY A 19 22.33 -19.64 -20.63
CA GLY A 19 20.94 -19.37 -21.00
C GLY A 19 20.04 -19.13 -19.79
N PHE A 20 20.15 -19.97 -18.76
CA PHE A 20 19.41 -19.79 -17.50
C PHE A 20 19.78 -18.48 -16.78
N SER A 21 21.08 -18.15 -16.71
CA SER A 21 21.54 -16.91 -16.09
C SER A 21 21.09 -15.65 -16.82
N GLN A 22 20.99 -15.68 -18.16
CA GLN A 22 20.51 -14.56 -18.98
C GLN A 22 19.00 -14.31 -18.78
N ILE A 23 18.19 -15.38 -18.72
CA ILE A 23 16.75 -15.26 -18.52
C ILE A 23 16.45 -14.68 -17.12
N ALA A 24 17.15 -15.17 -16.09
CA ALA A 24 16.98 -14.69 -14.72
C ALA A 24 17.32 -13.19 -14.55
N SER A 25 18.41 -12.72 -15.17
CA SER A 25 18.78 -11.30 -15.09
C SER A 25 17.80 -10.41 -15.84
N VAL A 26 17.30 -10.82 -17.00
CA VAL A 26 16.27 -10.07 -17.75
C VAL A 26 14.96 -9.98 -16.95
N ILE A 27 14.51 -11.06 -16.30
CA ILE A 27 13.31 -11.05 -15.44
C ILE A 27 13.51 -10.12 -14.24
N LEU A 28 14.68 -10.16 -13.59
CA LEU A 28 14.98 -9.27 -12.45
C LEU A 28 15.04 -7.80 -12.88
N ILE A 29 15.63 -7.50 -14.04
CA ILE A 29 15.68 -6.15 -14.60
C ILE A 29 14.27 -5.68 -14.97
N ALA A 30 13.47 -6.51 -15.65
CA ALA A 30 12.08 -6.20 -16.01
C ALA A 30 11.20 -5.95 -14.78
N SER A 31 11.30 -6.79 -13.75
CA SER A 31 10.55 -6.61 -12.50
C SER A 31 10.94 -5.32 -11.77
N ARG A 32 12.22 -4.95 -11.81
CA ARG A 32 12.75 -3.70 -11.23
C ARG A 32 12.31 -2.47 -12.04
N ILE A 33 12.30 -2.54 -13.37
CA ILE A 33 11.78 -1.46 -14.25
C ILE A 33 10.27 -1.28 -14.04
N LEU A 34 9.51 -2.38 -14.01
CA LEU A 34 8.07 -2.36 -13.78
C LEU A 34 7.72 -1.75 -12.42
N SER A 35 8.44 -2.15 -11.36
CA SER A 35 8.25 -1.57 -10.02
C SER A 35 8.56 -0.06 -9.97
N ARG A 36 9.55 0.41 -10.72
CA ARG A 36 9.86 1.86 -10.85
C ARG A 36 8.76 2.60 -11.62
N LEU A 37 8.28 2.07 -12.74
CA LEU A 37 7.17 2.67 -13.50
C LEU A 37 5.90 2.78 -12.65
N ILE A 38 5.56 1.74 -11.88
CA ILE A 38 4.43 1.75 -10.95
C ILE A 38 4.62 2.84 -9.89
N SER A 39 5.83 2.99 -9.33
CA SER A 39 6.11 4.01 -8.31
C SER A 39 6.02 5.45 -8.83
N LEU A 40 6.36 5.69 -10.11
CA LEU A 40 6.26 7.00 -10.75
C LEU A 40 4.79 7.43 -10.92
N ILE A 41 3.91 6.49 -11.23
CA ILE A 41 2.47 6.75 -11.41
C ILE A 41 1.73 6.80 -10.05
N ALA A 42 2.15 5.99 -9.07
CA ALA A 42 1.49 5.92 -7.77
C ALA A 42 1.71 7.15 -6.87
N ALA A 43 2.81 7.88 -7.05
CA ALA A 43 3.13 9.08 -6.28
C ALA A 43 2.08 10.21 -6.41
N PRO A 44 1.69 10.67 -7.62
CA PRO A 44 0.67 11.71 -7.76
C PRO A 44 -0.71 11.22 -7.28
N ILE A 45 -1.04 9.95 -7.49
CA ILE A 45 -2.31 9.35 -7.05
C ILE A 45 -2.43 9.40 -5.51
N LYS A 46 -1.34 9.13 -4.79
CA LYS A 46 -1.34 9.23 -3.32
C LYS A 46 -1.72 10.63 -2.86
N TRP A 47 -1.10 11.66 -3.46
CA TRP A 47 -1.40 13.06 -3.13
C TRP A 47 -2.84 13.44 -3.50
N LEU A 48 -3.33 12.98 -4.65
CA LEU A 48 -4.71 13.20 -5.07
C LEU A 48 -5.71 12.61 -4.05
N ILE A 49 -5.50 11.37 -3.61
CA ILE A 49 -6.37 10.72 -2.62
C ILE A 49 -6.31 11.44 -1.27
N LEU A 50 -5.11 11.81 -0.81
CA LEU A 50 -4.95 12.57 0.44
C LEU A 50 -5.62 13.95 0.35
N ALA A 51 -5.57 14.61 -0.80
CA ALA A 51 -6.25 15.88 -1.04
C ALA A 51 -7.78 15.72 -1.03
N LEU A 52 -8.31 14.68 -1.69
CA LEU A 52 -9.74 14.34 -1.66
C LEU A 52 -10.23 14.09 -0.24
N ILE A 53 -9.48 13.32 0.56
CA ILE A 53 -9.83 13.06 1.97
C ILE A 53 -9.84 14.37 2.78
N ARG A 54 -8.87 15.26 2.56
CA ARG A 54 -8.83 16.57 3.23
C ARG A 54 -9.97 17.50 2.81
N ILE A 55 -10.32 17.51 1.52
CA ILE A 55 -11.45 18.30 1.01
C ILE A 55 -12.73 17.76 1.63
N TYR A 56 -12.94 16.44 1.62
CA TYR A 56 -14.07 15.77 2.26
C TYR A 56 -14.18 16.13 3.74
N GLN A 57 -13.06 16.03 4.49
CA GLN A 57 -13.01 16.48 5.89
C GLN A 57 -13.46 17.94 5.97
N LYS A 58 -12.86 18.85 5.21
CA LYS A 58 -13.17 20.29 5.29
C LYS A 58 -14.59 20.68 4.88
N THR A 59 -15.22 19.95 3.95
CA THR A 59 -16.56 20.29 3.42
C THR A 59 -17.70 19.66 4.20
N ILE A 60 -17.56 18.40 4.62
CA ILE A 60 -18.63 17.63 5.26
C ILE A 60 -18.49 17.63 6.78
N SER A 61 -17.27 17.72 7.31
CA SER A 61 -17.02 17.58 8.73
C SER A 61 -16.16 18.74 9.25
N PRO A 62 -16.74 19.77 9.87
CA PRO A 62 -15.98 20.79 10.59
C PRO A 62 -15.32 20.22 11.88
N ASP A 63 -14.56 19.13 11.73
CA ASP A 63 -13.93 18.28 12.74
C ASP A 63 -12.64 18.87 13.34
N HIS A 64 -12.26 20.09 12.95
CA HIS A 64 -11.13 20.81 13.59
C HIS A 64 -11.59 21.71 14.74
N SER A 65 -12.90 21.79 14.99
CA SER A 65 -13.48 22.66 16.00
C SER A 65 -14.30 21.86 17.02
N ILE A 66 -14.67 22.54 18.10
CA ILE A 66 -15.44 22.14 19.30
C ILE A 66 -16.58 21.12 19.08
N PHE A 67 -17.08 20.96 17.85
CA PHE A 67 -18.11 20.02 17.43
C PHE A 67 -17.76 18.53 17.63
N LYS A 68 -16.47 18.17 17.67
CA LYS A 68 -16.02 16.78 17.93
C LYS A 68 -16.52 16.23 19.28
N TYR A 69 -16.56 17.06 20.32
CA TYR A 69 -17.07 16.67 21.63
C TYR A 69 -18.58 16.45 21.61
N PHE A 70 -19.31 17.20 20.78
CA PHE A 70 -20.74 17.07 20.59
C PHE A 70 -21.09 15.82 19.76
N LEU A 71 -20.39 15.57 18.64
CA LEU A 71 -20.66 14.45 17.73
C LEU A 71 -20.32 13.07 18.31
N ARG A 72 -19.39 12.99 19.26
CA ARG A 72 -19.05 11.72 19.95
C ARG A 72 -20.27 11.07 20.60
N ASN A 73 -21.24 11.87 21.03
CA ASN A 73 -22.46 11.39 21.67
C ASN A 73 -23.57 10.99 20.69
N PHE A 74 -23.47 11.40 19.41
CA PHE A 74 -24.46 11.13 18.36
C PHE A 74 -24.10 9.95 17.44
N GLY A 75 -23.12 9.13 17.82
CA GLY A 75 -22.75 7.92 17.06
C GLY A 75 -21.61 8.09 16.05
N PHE A 76 -20.91 9.23 16.05
CA PHE A 76 -19.71 9.43 15.24
C PHE A 76 -18.47 8.79 15.91
N CYS A 77 -17.46 8.43 15.10
CA CYS A 77 -16.36 7.49 15.44
C CYS A 77 -15.97 7.40 16.92
N LYS A 78 -16.03 6.18 17.48
CA LYS A 78 -15.66 5.89 18.88
C LYS A 78 -14.16 5.86 19.17
N TYR A 79 -13.35 5.84 18.12
CA TYR A 79 -11.90 5.80 18.25
C TYR A 79 -11.28 7.17 17.96
N GLU A 80 -10.18 7.45 18.65
CA GLU A 80 -9.38 8.66 18.50
C GLU A 80 -8.03 8.32 17.83
N PRO A 81 -7.60 9.01 16.76
CA PRO A 81 -8.36 10.00 15.98
C PRO A 81 -9.52 9.36 15.18
N THR A 82 -10.39 10.22 14.61
CA THR A 82 -11.57 9.82 13.82
C THR A 82 -11.20 8.85 12.69
N CYS A 83 -12.15 8.07 12.20
CA CYS A 83 -11.89 7.04 11.19
C CYS A 83 -11.36 7.64 9.86
N SER A 84 -11.81 8.85 9.49
CA SER A 84 -11.31 9.59 8.32
C SER A 84 -9.86 10.04 8.51
N GLU A 85 -9.53 10.60 9.69
CA GLU A 85 -8.18 11.02 10.04
C GLU A 85 -7.22 9.83 10.19
N TYR A 86 -7.68 8.74 10.80
CA TYR A 86 -6.94 7.48 10.83
C TYR A 86 -6.63 6.99 9.41
N THR A 87 -7.62 7.02 8.51
CA THR A 87 -7.43 6.59 7.12
C THR A 87 -6.43 7.50 6.39
N TYR A 88 -6.51 8.82 6.60
CA TYR A 88 -5.53 9.78 6.06
C TYR A 88 -4.10 9.45 6.53
N ARG A 89 -3.91 9.28 7.85
CA ARG A 89 -2.61 8.96 8.45
C ARG A 89 -2.11 7.57 7.99
N ALA A 90 -2.99 6.58 7.90
CA ALA A 90 -2.66 5.23 7.44
C ALA A 90 -2.22 5.22 5.97
N ILE A 91 -2.89 5.96 5.09
CA ILE A 91 -2.49 6.13 3.68
C ILE A 91 -1.15 6.86 3.58
N LYS A 92 -0.94 7.88 4.43
CA LYS A 92 0.32 8.63 4.47
C LYS A 92 1.49 7.71 4.87
N LYS A 93 1.32 6.85 5.86
CA LYS A 93 2.36 5.95 6.42
C LYS A 93 2.59 4.67 5.61
N TYR A 94 1.52 3.95 5.24
CA TYR A 94 1.61 2.62 4.62
C TYR A 94 1.35 2.60 3.11
N GLY A 95 1.00 3.74 2.52
CA GLY A 95 0.58 3.83 1.12
C GLY A 95 -0.92 3.55 0.94
N ILE A 96 -1.40 3.73 -0.30
CA ILE A 96 -2.83 3.76 -0.62
C ILE A 96 -3.51 2.43 -0.28
N ALA A 97 -3.02 1.30 -0.82
CA ALA A 97 -3.67 0.01 -0.66
C ALA A 97 -3.76 -0.43 0.82
N ARG A 98 -2.63 -0.45 1.54
CA ARG A 98 -2.59 -0.84 2.95
C ARG A 98 -3.30 0.17 3.86
N GLY A 99 -3.20 1.46 3.54
CA GLY A 99 -3.87 2.52 4.29
C GLY A 99 -5.40 2.43 4.20
N ILE A 100 -5.93 2.21 2.99
CA ILE A 100 -7.37 2.00 2.76
C ILE A 100 -7.84 0.75 3.51
N PHE A 101 -7.13 -0.38 3.38
CA PHE A 101 -7.50 -1.61 4.08
C PHE A 101 -7.59 -1.42 5.60
N LYS A 102 -6.58 -0.77 6.21
CA LYS A 102 -6.59 -0.44 7.64
C LYS A 102 -7.73 0.50 8.02
N GLY A 103 -8.03 1.50 7.18
CA GLY A 103 -9.14 2.43 7.37
C GLY A 103 -10.50 1.73 7.37
N ILE A 104 -10.76 0.91 6.35
CA ILE A 104 -11.99 0.12 6.22
C ILE A 104 -12.16 -0.83 7.41
N TRP A 105 -11.11 -1.56 7.77
CA TRP A 105 -11.14 -2.46 8.93
C TRP A 105 -11.48 -1.74 10.23
N ARG A 106 -11.04 -0.50 10.39
CA ARG A 106 -11.40 0.33 11.55
C ARG A 106 -12.85 0.79 11.50
N ILE A 107 -13.36 1.19 10.34
CA ILE A 107 -14.77 1.58 10.15
C ILE A 107 -15.70 0.41 10.52
N LEU A 108 -15.38 -0.81 10.08
CA LEU A 108 -16.17 -2.01 10.40
C LEU A 108 -16.21 -2.31 11.92
N ARG A 109 -15.12 -2.05 12.63
CA ARG A 109 -15.05 -2.19 14.10
C ARG A 109 -15.66 -1.00 14.85
N CYS A 110 -15.95 0.10 14.15
CA CYS A 110 -16.50 1.31 14.73
C CYS A 110 -18.04 1.25 14.73
N ASN A 111 -18.58 0.41 15.60
CA ASN A 111 -20.02 0.23 15.80
C ASN A 111 -20.48 0.76 17.18
N PRO A 112 -21.78 0.97 17.43
CA PRO A 112 -22.28 1.53 18.69
C PRO A 112 -22.05 0.62 19.91
N TRP A 113 -21.71 -0.66 19.72
CA TRP A 113 -21.35 -1.59 20.81
C TRP A 113 -19.85 -1.67 21.09
N SER A 114 -19.01 -1.00 20.28
CA SER A 114 -17.58 -0.90 20.54
C SER A 114 -17.30 -0.06 21.78
N ARG A 115 -16.28 -0.42 22.58
CA ARG A 115 -15.84 0.40 23.72
C ARG A 115 -15.14 1.69 23.29
N GLY A 116 -14.68 1.79 22.04
CA GLY A 116 -13.85 2.90 21.57
C GLY A 116 -12.46 2.90 22.20
N GLY A 117 -11.64 3.90 21.87
CA GLY A 117 -10.28 4.04 22.41
C GLY A 117 -9.34 4.85 21.53
N ILE A 118 -8.11 5.06 21.97
CA ILE A 118 -7.06 5.71 21.18
C ILE A 118 -6.34 4.62 20.37
N ASP A 119 -6.33 4.75 19.04
CA ASP A 119 -5.65 3.81 18.14
C ASP A 119 -5.07 4.61 16.97
N GLU A 120 -3.73 4.63 16.86
CA GLU A 120 -2.99 5.36 15.83
C GLU A 120 -2.43 4.40 14.76
N PRO A 121 -2.41 4.80 13.47
CA PRO A 121 -1.87 3.97 12.40
C PRO A 121 -0.34 3.97 12.36
#